data_AF-A0ABD0BKY5-F1
#
_entry.id   AF-A0ABD0BKY5-F1
#
_cell.length_a   1.000
_cell.length_b   1.000
_cell.length_c   1.000
_cell.angle_alpha   90.00
_cell.angle_beta   90.00
_cell.angle_gamma   90.00
#
_symmetry.space_group_name_H-M   'P 1'
#
loop_
_entity.id
_entity.type
_entity.pdbx_description
1 polymer ?
#
loop_
_entity_poly.entity_id
_entity_poly.type
_entity_poly.pdbx_seq_one_letter_code
_entity_poly.pdbx_strand_id
1 'polypeptide(L)'
;MVAAFVMLAGCSAPAQHAAVETCKAENQMQQTTLYFGLNRPAGAQITGNEWQQFVDQDVTPRFRDGLTVFDARGQWLGNDGKVAREPSKALMLIHGKDAQSEKNIEALRGIYKSRFAQESVMRVDQPVCVQF
;
A
#
# COMPACT_ATOMS: atom_id res chain seq x y z
N MET A 1 51.67 5.68 48.21
CA MET A 1 50.70 5.94 47.14
C MET A 1 50.02 4.62 46.81
N VAL A 2 48.80 4.39 47.32
CA VAL A 2 48.02 3.19 46.98
C VAL A 2 46.77 3.68 46.26
N ALA A 3 46.68 3.37 44.97
CA ALA A 3 45.60 3.80 44.09
C ALA A 3 44.36 2.91 44.32
N ALA A 4 43.23 3.55 44.64
CA ALA A 4 41.94 2.89 44.77
C ALA A 4 41.31 2.74 43.36
N PHE A 5 41.05 1.51 42.93
CA PHE A 5 40.28 1.21 41.73
C PHE A 5 38.79 1.21 42.07
N VAL A 6 38.04 2.16 41.49
CA VAL A 6 36.57 2.20 41.55
C VAL A 6 36.03 1.39 40.39
N MET A 7 35.35 0.28 40.67
CA MET A 7 34.62 -0.49 39.66
C MET A 7 33.20 0.08 39.50
N LEU A 8 32.91 0.62 38.32
CA LEU A 8 31.57 1.03 37.91
C LEU A 8 30.78 -0.20 37.47
N ALA A 9 29.83 -0.66 38.30
CA ALA A 9 28.86 -1.67 37.91
C ALA A 9 27.81 -1.02 36.96
N GLY A 10 27.88 -1.35 35.67
CA GLY A 10 26.87 -0.95 34.69
C GLY A 10 25.60 -1.79 34.84
N CYS A 11 24.45 -1.14 35.07
CA CYS A 11 23.15 -1.80 35.02
C CYS A 11 22.79 -2.15 33.58
N SER A 12 22.80 -3.43 33.21
CA SER A 12 22.15 -3.92 32.00
C SER A 12 20.67 -4.16 32.30
N ALA A 13 19.80 -3.25 31.83
CA ALA A 13 18.37 -3.53 31.81
C ALA A 13 18.09 -4.63 30.77
N PRO A 14 17.38 -5.72 31.11
CA PRO A 14 16.95 -6.69 30.11
C PRO A 14 16.01 -5.99 29.14
N ALA A 15 16.39 -5.94 27.86
CA ALA A 15 15.47 -5.56 26.79
C ALA A 15 14.38 -6.62 26.72
N GLN A 16 13.26 -6.39 27.41
CA GLN A 16 12.01 -7.10 27.19
C GLN A 16 11.59 -6.77 25.77
N HIS A 17 12.02 -7.59 24.82
CA HIS A 17 11.36 -7.71 23.54
C HIS A 17 9.99 -8.28 23.87
N ALA A 18 9.00 -7.41 24.05
CA ALA A 18 7.61 -7.83 24.04
C ALA A 18 7.46 -8.68 22.77
N ALA A 19 7.10 -9.96 22.94
CA ALA A 19 6.77 -10.80 21.81
C ALA A 19 5.64 -10.09 21.08
N VAL A 20 5.96 -9.47 19.94
CA VAL A 20 4.94 -8.98 19.03
C VAL A 20 4.19 -10.25 18.65
N GLU A 21 2.93 -10.36 19.05
CA GLU A 21 2.09 -11.48 18.63
C GLU A 21 2.04 -11.45 17.10
N THR A 22 2.87 -12.26 16.48
CA THR A 22 2.89 -12.42 15.04
C THR A 22 1.71 -13.29 14.64
N CYS A 23 1.15 -13.05 13.47
CA CYS A 23 0.12 -13.91 12.89
C CYS A 23 0.52 -15.38 13.01
N LYS A 24 -0.47 -16.27 13.22
CA LYS A 24 -0.25 -17.69 12.93
C LYS A 24 0.20 -17.82 11.46
N ALA A 25 1.14 -18.71 11.18
CA ALA A 25 1.79 -18.80 9.87
C ALA A 25 0.78 -19.00 8.73
N GLU A 26 -0.27 -19.79 8.98
CA GLU A 26 -1.35 -20.07 8.04
C GLU A 26 -2.27 -18.87 7.75
N ASN A 27 -2.27 -17.85 8.62
CA ASN A 27 -3.09 -16.66 8.50
C ASN A 27 -2.29 -15.44 8.03
N GLN A 28 -0.98 -15.59 7.80
CA GLN A 28 -0.10 -14.47 7.47
C GLN A 28 -0.24 -14.08 6.00
N MET A 29 -0.82 -12.90 5.76
CA MET A 29 -1.06 -12.35 4.43
C MET A 29 -0.51 -10.92 4.32
N GLN A 30 -0.57 -10.38 3.11
CA GLN A 30 -0.24 -9.01 2.79
C GLN A 30 -1.50 -8.27 2.37
N GLN A 31 -1.75 -7.10 2.97
CA GLN A 31 -2.71 -6.13 2.47
C GLN A 31 -1.96 -5.08 1.66
N THR A 32 -2.42 -4.83 0.44
CA THR A 32 -1.96 -3.72 -0.38
C THR A 32 -3.14 -2.83 -0.73
N THR A 33 -3.03 -1.54 -0.43
CA THR A 33 -3.98 -0.53 -0.88
C THR A 33 -3.35 0.34 -1.96
N LEU A 34 -4.00 0.38 -3.13
CA LEU A 34 -3.65 1.24 -4.24
C LEU A 34 -4.63 2.41 -4.34
N TYR A 35 -4.11 3.64 -4.41
CA TYR A 35 -4.92 4.84 -4.55
C TYR A 35 -4.78 5.43 -5.95
N PHE A 36 -5.89 5.51 -6.64
CA PHE A 36 -6.00 5.93 -8.03
C PHE A 36 -6.70 7.29 -8.11
N GLY A 37 -6.01 8.26 -8.70
CA GLY A 37 -6.61 9.53 -9.08
C GLY A 37 -7.59 9.38 -10.24
N LEU A 38 -8.64 10.20 -10.24
CA LEU A 38 -9.62 10.25 -11.33
C LEU A 38 -9.46 11.49 -12.21
N ASN A 39 -8.65 12.46 -11.84
CA ASN A 39 -8.40 13.62 -12.69
C ASN A 39 -7.31 13.33 -13.71
N ARG A 40 -7.58 13.59 -14.99
CA ARG A 40 -6.54 13.58 -16.03
C ARG A 40 -5.79 14.92 -16.01
N PRO A 41 -4.50 14.95 -16.38
CA PRO A 41 -3.78 16.21 -16.57
C PRO A 41 -4.47 17.14 -17.57
N ALA A 42 -5.10 16.55 -18.60
CA ALA A 42 -5.92 17.25 -19.58
C ALA A 42 -7.14 16.41 -19.98
N GLY A 43 -8.25 17.08 -20.27
CA GLY A 43 -9.49 16.46 -20.71
C GLY A 43 -10.49 16.18 -19.59
N ALA A 44 -11.51 15.37 -19.89
CA ALA A 44 -12.54 15.01 -18.93
C ALA A 44 -11.97 14.15 -17.79
N GLN A 45 -12.62 14.18 -16.63
CA GLN A 45 -12.32 13.26 -15.53
C GLN A 45 -12.55 11.81 -15.96
N ILE A 46 -11.81 10.86 -15.38
CA ILE A 46 -12.03 9.42 -15.56
C ILE A 46 -13.44 9.09 -15.07
N THR A 47 -14.25 8.51 -15.94
CA THR A 47 -15.64 8.18 -15.67
C THR A 47 -15.76 6.88 -14.87
N GLY A 48 -16.91 6.68 -14.23
CA GLY A 48 -17.21 5.42 -13.54
C GLY A 48 -17.11 4.19 -14.46
N ASN A 49 -17.52 4.31 -15.72
CA ASN A 49 -17.46 3.23 -16.69
C ASN A 49 -16.02 2.89 -17.08
N GLU A 50 -15.17 3.91 -17.29
CA GLU A 50 -13.75 3.70 -17.59
C GLU A 50 -13.01 3.07 -16.41
N TRP A 51 -13.34 3.49 -15.18
CA TRP A 51 -12.85 2.84 -13.97
C TRP A 51 -13.28 1.38 -13.90
N GLN A 52 -14.57 1.10 -14.08
CA GLN A 52 -15.09 -0.27 -14.01
C GLN A 52 -14.45 -1.15 -15.09
N GLN A 53 -14.25 -0.63 -16.29
CA GLN A 53 -13.55 -1.34 -17.35
C GLN A 53 -12.10 -1.69 -16.97
N PHE A 54 -11.37 -0.79 -16.30
CA PHE A 54 -10.04 -1.09 -15.77
C PHE A 54 -10.09 -2.19 -14.71
N VAL A 55 -11.08 -2.17 -13.80
CA VAL A 55 -11.25 -3.23 -12.82
C VAL A 55 -11.50 -4.57 -13.51
N ASP A 56 -12.46 -4.63 -14.44
CA ASP A 56 -12.88 -5.87 -15.09
C ASP A 56 -11.80 -6.47 -15.98
N GLN A 57 -11.09 -5.63 -16.74
CA GLN A 57 -10.12 -6.08 -17.74
C GLN A 57 -8.71 -6.30 -17.17
N ASP A 58 -8.33 -5.55 -16.13
CA ASP A 58 -6.97 -5.56 -15.64
C ASP A 58 -6.85 -6.07 -14.21
N VAL A 59 -7.71 -5.62 -13.29
CA VAL A 59 -7.60 -5.97 -11.87
C VAL A 59 -8.10 -7.38 -11.61
N THR A 60 -9.35 -7.67 -11.96
CA THR A 60 -10.03 -8.93 -11.66
C THR A 60 -9.28 -10.16 -12.22
N PRO A 61 -8.72 -10.15 -13.45
CA PRO A 61 -7.98 -11.31 -13.94
C PRO A 61 -6.68 -11.61 -13.16
N ARG A 62 -6.11 -10.60 -12.48
CA ARG A 62 -4.86 -10.70 -11.69
C ARG A 62 -5.11 -11.00 -10.21
N PHE A 63 -6.26 -10.60 -9.66
CA PHE A 63 -6.66 -10.80 -8.26
C PHE A 63 -8.05 -11.42 -8.20
N ARG A 64 -8.12 -12.72 -8.51
CA ARG A 64 -9.38 -13.46 -8.64
C ARG A 64 -10.00 -13.84 -7.30
N ASP A 65 -9.18 -13.96 -6.26
CA ASP A 65 -9.61 -14.42 -4.94
C ASP A 65 -10.43 -13.35 -4.20
N GLY A 66 -10.28 -12.08 -4.58
CA GLY A 66 -11.08 -10.99 -4.06
C GLY A 66 -10.38 -9.64 -4.13
N LEU A 67 -11.19 -8.59 -4.12
CA LEU A 67 -10.76 -7.20 -4.02
C LEU A 67 -11.90 -6.37 -3.42
N THR A 68 -11.54 -5.23 -2.83
CA THR A 68 -12.53 -4.24 -2.35
C THR A 68 -12.17 -2.87 -2.90
N VAL A 69 -13.17 -2.13 -3.39
CA VAL A 69 -12.99 -0.76 -3.88
C VAL A 69 -13.76 0.20 -2.98
N PHE A 70 -13.09 1.27 -2.56
CA PHE A 70 -13.68 2.37 -1.81
C PHE A 70 -13.63 3.66 -2.62
N ASP A 71 -14.70 4.46 -2.52
CA ASP A 71 -14.67 5.86 -2.95
C ASP A 71 -13.82 6.69 -2.00
N ALA A 72 -12.93 7.51 -2.56
CA ALA A 72 -12.03 8.35 -1.80
C ALA A 72 -11.96 9.77 -2.40
N ARG A 73 -11.40 10.69 -1.62
CA ARG A 73 -11.00 12.01 -2.09
C ARG A 73 -9.57 12.28 -1.64
N GLY A 74 -8.66 12.31 -2.60
CA GLY A 74 -7.25 12.57 -2.37
C GLY A 74 -6.94 14.06 -2.29
N GLN A 75 -5.94 14.40 -1.48
CA GLN A 75 -5.26 15.69 -1.55
C GLN A 75 -3.75 15.45 -1.49
N TRP A 76 -3.01 15.97 -2.45
CA TRP A 76 -1.54 15.85 -2.48
C TRP A 76 -0.93 17.14 -2.99
N LEU A 77 0.33 17.34 -2.61
CA LEU A 77 1.13 18.43 -3.11
C LEU A 77 1.59 18.05 -4.53
N GLY A 78 1.09 18.77 -5.53
CA GLY A 78 1.55 18.65 -6.90
C GLY A 78 2.99 19.14 -7.06
N ASN A 79 3.63 18.76 -8.16
CA ASN A 79 5.00 19.19 -8.47
C ASN A 79 5.11 20.71 -8.69
N ASP A 80 3.99 21.40 -8.91
CA ASP A 80 3.89 22.86 -9.01
C ASP A 80 3.78 23.56 -7.63
N GLY A 81 3.85 22.79 -6.54
CA GLY A 81 3.74 23.29 -5.17
C GLY A 81 2.30 23.60 -4.73
N LYS A 82 1.28 23.26 -5.53
CA LYS A 82 -0.13 23.47 -5.17
C LYS A 82 -0.75 22.19 -4.66
N VAL A 83 -1.69 22.32 -3.73
CA VAL A 83 -2.48 21.17 -3.27
C VAL A 83 -3.53 20.85 -4.32
N ALA A 84 -3.35 19.72 -5.00
CA ALA A 84 -4.37 19.13 -5.85
C ALA A 84 -5.42 18.45 -4.96
N ARG A 85 -6.68 18.52 -5.38
CA ARG A 85 -7.80 17.81 -4.76
C ARG A 85 -8.52 17.06 -5.85
N GLU A 86 -8.72 15.75 -5.67
CA GLU A 86 -9.45 14.97 -6.67
C GLU A 86 -10.35 13.91 -6.07
N PRO A 87 -11.41 13.52 -6.81
CA PRO A 87 -12.05 12.23 -6.62
C PRO A 87 -11.07 11.10 -6.89
N SER A 88 -11.04 10.09 -6.02
CA SER A 88 -10.11 8.97 -6.10
C SER A 88 -10.83 7.64 -5.86
N LYS A 89 -10.17 6.54 -6.21
CA LYS A 89 -10.57 5.17 -5.83
C LYS A 89 -9.45 4.53 -5.01
N ALA A 90 -9.80 3.89 -3.91
CA ALA A 90 -8.87 3.05 -3.17
C ALA A 90 -9.21 1.58 -3.42
N LEU A 91 -8.27 0.83 -4.01
CA LEU A 91 -8.37 -0.60 -4.23
C LEU A 91 -7.59 -1.32 -3.16
N MET A 92 -8.27 -2.07 -2.31
CA MET A 92 -7.67 -2.92 -1.28
C MET A 92 -7.60 -4.36 -1.77
N LEU A 93 -6.42 -4.94 -1.69
CA LEU A 93 -6.10 -6.30 -2.08
C LEU A 93 -5.55 -7.04 -0.87
N ILE A 94 -6.00 -8.29 -0.68
CA ILE A 94 -5.44 -9.23 0.28
C ILE A 94 -4.81 -10.35 -0.55
N HIS A 95 -3.52 -10.62 -0.36
CA HIS A 95 -2.78 -11.58 -1.16
C HIS A 95 -1.64 -12.23 -0.38
N GLY A 96 -1.07 -13.31 -0.94
CA GLY A 96 0.11 -13.95 -0.39
C GLY A 96 1.35 -13.06 -0.52
N LYS A 97 2.34 -13.27 0.34
CA LYS A 97 3.65 -12.58 0.22
C LYS A 97 4.51 -13.29 -0.81
N ASP A 98 4.24 -13.04 -2.08
CA ASP A 98 4.91 -13.69 -3.21
C ASP A 98 5.25 -12.73 -4.36
N ALA A 99 6.21 -13.12 -5.20
CA ALA A 99 6.71 -12.29 -6.30
C ALA A 99 5.68 -12.09 -7.43
N GLN A 100 4.70 -12.99 -7.57
CA GLN A 100 3.69 -12.89 -8.62
C GLN A 100 2.66 -11.80 -8.28
N SER A 101 2.26 -11.71 -7.01
CA SER A 101 1.42 -10.64 -6.48
C SER A 101 2.08 -9.27 -6.66
N GLU A 102 3.37 -9.16 -6.31
CA GLU A 102 4.17 -7.94 -6.54
C GLU A 102 4.20 -7.51 -8.01
N LYS A 103 4.49 -8.46 -8.91
CA LYS A 103 4.50 -8.22 -10.35
C LYS A 103 3.13 -7.78 -10.86
N ASN A 104 2.05 -8.38 -10.35
CA ASN A 104 0.69 -8.01 -10.71
C ASN A 104 0.34 -6.58 -10.25
N ILE A 105 0.70 -6.21 -9.02
CA ILE A 105 0.49 -4.87 -8.47
C ILE A 105 1.20 -3.81 -9.33
N GLU A 106 2.49 -4.02 -9.63
CA GLU A 106 3.24 -3.05 -10.44
C GLU A 106 2.73 -2.98 -11.89
N ALA A 107 2.25 -4.09 -12.46
CA ALA A 107 1.59 -4.08 -13.75
C ALA A 107 0.32 -3.22 -13.74
N LEU A 108 -0.53 -3.34 -12.70
CA LEU A 108 -1.74 -2.51 -12.56
C LEU A 108 -1.40 -1.02 -12.47
N ARG A 109 -0.40 -0.68 -11.65
CA ARG A 109 0.09 0.70 -11.50
C ARG A 109 0.58 1.25 -12.84
N GLY A 110 1.38 0.47 -13.56
CA GLY A 110 1.90 0.85 -14.89
C GLY A 110 0.79 1.03 -15.93
N ILE A 111 -0.14 0.08 -16.02
CA ILE A 111 -1.28 0.14 -16.94
C ILE A 111 -2.13 1.39 -16.68
N TYR A 112 -2.47 1.64 -15.41
CA TYR A 112 -3.31 2.79 -15.06
C TYR A 112 -2.63 4.11 -15.40
N LYS A 113 -1.34 4.25 -15.04
CA LYS A 113 -0.54 5.43 -15.37
C LYS A 113 -0.48 5.69 -16.86
N SER A 114 -0.22 4.65 -17.65
CA SER A 114 -0.14 4.76 -19.11
C SER A 114 -1.50 5.09 -19.73
N ARG A 115 -2.57 4.39 -19.33
CA ARG A 115 -3.92 4.52 -19.91
C ARG A 115 -4.55 5.89 -19.62
N PHE A 116 -4.34 6.42 -18.41
CA PHE A 116 -5.00 7.64 -17.94
C PHE A 116 -4.05 8.81 -17.70
N ALA A 117 -2.81 8.70 -18.19
CA ALA A 117 -1.77 9.71 -18.06
C ALA A 117 -1.55 10.20 -16.60
N GLN A 118 -1.62 9.28 -15.64
CA GLN A 118 -1.38 9.62 -14.24
C GLN A 118 0.12 9.70 -13.92
N GLU A 119 0.50 10.69 -13.12
CA GLU A 119 1.88 10.82 -12.63
C GLU A 119 2.25 9.64 -11.73
N SER A 120 1.33 9.24 -10.86
CA SER A 120 1.54 8.17 -9.89
C SER A 120 0.24 7.46 -9.52
N VAL A 121 0.41 6.28 -8.94
CA VAL A 121 -0.60 5.59 -8.13
C VAL A 121 0.08 5.44 -6.78
N MET A 122 -0.57 5.78 -5.66
CA MET A 122 0.04 5.55 -4.34
C MET A 122 -0.17 4.09 -3.96
N ARG A 123 0.83 3.48 -3.31
CA ARG A 123 0.76 2.11 -2.79
C ARG A 123 1.12 2.13 -1.31
N VAL A 124 0.34 1.40 -0.52
CA VAL A 124 0.59 1.17 0.90
C VAL A 124 0.52 -0.34 1.13
N ASP A 125 1.53 -0.89 1.79
CA ASP A 125 1.67 -2.31 2.07
C ASP A 125 1.69 -2.53 3.58
N GLN A 126 0.85 -3.44 4.08
CA GLN A 126 0.80 -3.82 5.49
C GLN A 126 0.71 -5.34 5.67
N PRO A 127 1.55 -5.97 6.51
CA PRO A 127 1.35 -7.37 6.90
C PRO A 127 0.08 -7.49 7.76
N VAL A 128 -0.75 -8.49 7.47
CA VAL A 128 -2.04 -8.68 8.15
C VAL A 128 -2.27 -10.16 8.48
N CYS A 129 -3.04 -10.40 9.54
CA CYS A 129 -3.55 -11.73 9.85
C CYS A 129 -4.97 -11.83 9.31
N VAL A 130 -5.24 -12.81 8.46
CA VAL A 130 -6.56 -12.98 7.81
C VAL A 130 -7.12 -14.36 8.14
N GLN A 131 -8.41 -14.40 8.47
CA GLN A 131 -9.19 -15.63 8.67
C GLN A 131 -10.53 -15.44 7.95
N PHE A 132 -11.06 -16.52 7.38
CA PHE A 132 -12.34 -16.55 6.66
C PHE A 132 -13.34 -17.48 7.35
#